data_AF-A4BU28-F1
#
_entry.id   AF-A4BU28-F1
#
_cell.length_a   1.000
_cell.length_b   1.000
_cell.length_c   1.000
_cell.angle_alpha   90.00
_cell.angle_beta   90.00
_cell.angle_gamma   90.00
#
_symmetry.space_group_name_H-M   'P 1'
#
loop_
_entity.id
_entity.type
_entity.pdbx_description
1 polymer ?
#
loop_
_entity_poly.entity_id
_entity_poly.type
_entity_poly.pdbx_seq_one_letter_code
_entity_poly.pdbx_strand_id
1 'polypeptide(L)'
;MMNVQKRIKKALSLDKERREVALRELAKELGCSLSSTYGGGGSKHLEDELVRRIQEAARSIRESRLWWFAVIASVSSAISALAAWCAVILLRVSH
;
A
#
# COMPACT_ATOMS: atom_id res chain seq x y z
N MET A 1 -4.00 1.36 -13.62
CA MET A 1 -3.53 0.29 -12.70
C MET A 1 -4.63 -0.73 -12.48
N MET A 2 -4.44 -1.97 -12.95
CA MET A 2 -5.44 -3.03 -12.79
C MET A 2 -5.57 -3.39 -11.30
N ASN A 3 -6.79 -3.37 -10.76
CA ASN A 3 -7.05 -3.54 -9.33
C ASN A 3 -6.55 -4.91 -8.86
N VAL A 4 -5.67 -4.96 -7.84
CA VAL A 4 -5.07 -6.21 -7.32
C VAL A 4 -6.13 -7.29 -7.04
N GLN A 5 -7.28 -6.86 -6.52
CA GLN A 5 -8.47 -7.72 -6.29
C GLN A 5 -8.97 -8.44 -7.55
N LYS A 6 -8.98 -7.77 -8.72
CA LYS A 6 -9.35 -8.41 -10.00
C LYS A 6 -8.33 -9.47 -10.41
N ARG A 7 -7.04 -9.26 -10.12
CA ARG A 7 -5.98 -10.21 -10.45
C ARG A 7 -6.02 -11.46 -9.56
N ILE A 8 -6.29 -11.30 -8.26
CA ILE A 8 -6.52 -12.43 -7.34
C ILE A 8 -7.73 -13.25 -7.79
N LYS A 9 -8.84 -12.59 -8.13
CA LYS A 9 -10.06 -13.28 -8.62
C LYS A 9 -9.79 -14.06 -9.91
N LYS A 10 -9.00 -13.50 -10.83
CA LYS A 10 -8.56 -14.17 -12.06
C LYS A 10 -7.67 -15.38 -11.76
N ALA A 11 -6.75 -15.28 -10.79
CA ALA A 11 -5.92 -16.39 -10.37
C ALA A 11 -6.75 -17.53 -9.75
N LEU A 12 -7.72 -17.19 -8.89
CA LEU A 12 -8.64 -18.16 -8.26
C LEU A 12 -9.58 -18.85 -9.25
N SER A 13 -9.87 -18.25 -10.40
CA SER A 13 -10.67 -18.89 -11.47
C SER A 13 -9.89 -19.88 -12.33
N LEU A 14 -8.56 -20.00 -12.14
CA LEU A 14 -7.72 -20.95 -12.88
C LEU A 14 -7.71 -22.33 -12.21
N ASP A 15 -7.29 -23.31 -13.01
CA ASP A 15 -7.00 -24.68 -12.59
C ASP A 15 -5.94 -24.72 -11.47
N LYS A 16 -5.93 -25.79 -10.67
CA LYS A 16 -5.23 -25.80 -9.37
C LYS A 16 -3.73 -25.53 -9.51
N GLU A 17 -3.07 -26.13 -10.51
CA GLU A 17 -1.66 -25.87 -10.79
C GLU A 17 -1.40 -24.44 -11.29
N ARG A 18 -2.28 -23.91 -12.15
CA ARG A 18 -2.12 -22.56 -12.71
C ARG A 18 -2.42 -21.47 -11.69
N ARG A 19 -3.29 -21.76 -10.72
CA ARG A 19 -3.67 -20.87 -9.62
C ARG A 19 -2.50 -20.60 -8.69
N GLU A 20 -1.79 -21.64 -8.26
CA GLU A 20 -0.63 -21.50 -7.37
C GLU A 20 0.48 -20.68 -8.04
N VAL A 21 0.76 -20.95 -9.32
CA VAL A 21 1.75 -20.19 -10.10
C VAL A 21 1.35 -18.71 -10.23
N ALA A 22 0.10 -18.43 -10.58
CA ALA A 22 -0.40 -17.06 -10.74
C ALA A 22 -0.40 -16.27 -9.41
N LEU A 23 -0.71 -16.93 -8.29
CA LEU A 23 -0.66 -16.31 -6.96
C LEU A 23 0.78 -16.02 -6.53
N ARG A 24 1.73 -16.93 -6.83
CA ARG A 24 3.17 -16.72 -6.57
C ARG A 24 3.72 -15.54 -7.36
N GLU A 25 3.35 -15.44 -8.63
CA GLU A 25 3.82 -14.36 -9.49
C GLU A 25 3.27 -13.01 -9.03
N LEU A 26 1.99 -12.96 -8.63
CA LEU A 26 1.38 -11.80 -7.97
C LEU A 26 2.07 -11.40 -6.66
N ALA A 27 2.40 -12.38 -5.80
CA ALA A 27 3.11 -12.11 -4.55
C ALA A 27 4.49 -11.52 -4.79
N LYS A 28 5.24 -12.06 -5.76
CA LYS A 28 6.56 -11.57 -6.15
C LYS A 28 6.50 -10.14 -6.70
N GLU A 29 5.51 -9.86 -7.55
CA GLU A 29 5.30 -8.53 -8.15
C GLU A 29 4.90 -7.48 -7.11
N LEU A 30 4.26 -7.89 -6.02
CA LEU A 30 3.91 -7.04 -4.87
C LEU A 30 5.02 -6.93 -3.82
N GLY A 31 6.18 -7.57 -4.05
CA GLY A 31 7.31 -7.55 -3.11
C GLY A 31 7.11 -8.42 -1.86
N CYS A 32 6.09 -9.28 -1.83
CA CYS A 32 5.89 -10.25 -0.76
C CYS A 32 6.84 -11.43 -0.99
N SER A 33 7.94 -11.49 -0.23
CA SER A 33 8.88 -12.60 -0.28
C SER A 33 8.27 -13.85 0.36
N LEU A 34 8.03 -14.90 -0.44
CA LEU A 34 7.49 -16.20 -0.03
C LEU A 34 8.52 -17.13 0.62
N SER A 35 9.66 -16.58 1.08
CA SER A 35 10.80 -17.36 1.56
C SER A 35 10.50 -18.20 2.82
N SER A 36 9.37 -17.99 3.50
CA SER A 36 9.04 -18.69 4.75
C SER A 36 8.04 -19.84 4.59
N THR A 37 7.38 -20.02 3.44
CA THR A 37 6.24 -20.94 3.33
C THR A 37 6.61 -22.30 2.71
N TYR A 38 7.85 -22.76 2.93
CA TYR A 38 8.34 -24.05 2.43
C TYR A 38 8.24 -25.20 3.46
N GLY A 39 7.76 -24.94 4.68
CA GLY A 39 7.71 -25.95 5.74
C GLY A 39 6.31 -26.13 6.30
N GLY A 40 5.59 -27.16 5.85
CA GLY A 40 4.49 -27.75 6.62
C GLY A 40 3.09 -27.64 6.01
N GLY A 41 2.62 -28.76 5.47
CA GLY A 41 1.22 -29.20 5.62
C GLY A 41 0.14 -28.39 4.91
N GLY A 42 -0.08 -28.66 3.62
CA GLY A 42 -1.36 -28.43 2.95
C GLY A 42 -1.38 -27.21 2.01
N SER A 43 -1.42 -27.48 0.71
CA SER A 43 -1.51 -26.48 -0.37
C SER A 43 -2.62 -25.44 -0.17
N LYS A 44 -3.77 -25.84 0.39
CA LYS A 44 -4.87 -24.91 0.71
C LYS A 44 -4.52 -23.84 1.74
N HIS A 45 -3.70 -24.18 2.75
CA HIS A 45 -3.32 -23.23 3.79
C HIS A 45 -2.32 -22.20 3.24
N LEU A 46 -1.43 -22.66 2.35
CA LEU A 46 -0.48 -21.82 1.63
C LEU A 46 -1.20 -20.77 0.78
N GLU A 47 -2.21 -21.19 0.01
CA GLU A 47 -2.99 -20.30 -0.86
C GLU A 47 -3.72 -19.21 -0.07
N ASP A 48 -4.34 -19.58 1.06
CA ASP A 48 -5.07 -18.64 1.91
C ASP A 48 -4.11 -17.61 2.55
N GLU A 49 -2.96 -18.07 3.02
CA GLU A 49 -1.94 -17.20 3.61
C GLU A 49 -1.33 -16.25 2.56
N LEU A 50 -1.07 -16.74 1.34
CA LEU A 50 -0.65 -15.94 0.18
C LEU A 50 -1.65 -14.82 -0.12
N VAL A 51 -2.93 -15.15 -0.23
CA VAL A 51 -3.99 -14.17 -0.51
C VAL A 51 -4.07 -13.16 0.62
N ARG A 52 -3.95 -13.59 1.88
CA ARG A 52 -3.98 -12.70 3.04
C ARG A 52 -2.84 -11.69 3.02
N ARG A 53 -1.60 -12.13 2.79
CA ARG A 53 -0.41 -11.27 2.70
C ARG A 53 -0.51 -10.25 1.57
N ILE A 54 -1.00 -10.68 0.41
CA ILE A 54 -1.24 -9.81 -0.74
C ILE A 54 -2.27 -8.71 -0.40
N GLN A 55 -3.35 -9.09 0.29
CA GLN A 55 -4.39 -8.14 0.69
C GLN A 55 -3.87 -7.15 1.74
N GLU A 56 -3.11 -7.62 2.72
CA GLU A 56 -2.46 -6.79 3.75
C GLU A 56 -1.50 -5.77 3.10
N ALA A 57 -0.63 -6.22 2.19
CA ALA A 57 0.29 -5.34 1.45
C ALA A 57 -0.46 -4.30 0.61
N ALA A 58 -1.52 -4.71 -0.09
CA ALA A 58 -2.34 -3.80 -0.90
C ALA A 58 -3.07 -2.76 -0.05
N ARG A 59 -3.49 -3.11 1.17
CA ARG A 59 -4.11 -2.18 2.12
C ARG A 59 -3.07 -1.17 2.63
N SER A 60 -1.91 -1.65 3.06
CA SER A 60 -0.79 -0.80 3.51
C SER A 60 -0.38 0.25 2.48
N ILE A 61 -0.24 -0.13 1.20
CA ILE A 61 0.09 0.80 0.11
C ILE A 61 -0.97 1.90 -0.07
N ARG A 62 -2.26 1.59 0.11
CA ARG A 62 -3.33 2.59 0.02
C ARG A 62 -3.25 3.58 1.19
N GLU A 63 -3.02 3.09 2.39
CA GLU A 63 -2.87 3.92 3.58
C GLU A 63 -1.63 4.81 3.49
N SER A 64 -0.49 4.29 3.00
CA SER A 64 0.73 5.08 2.82
C SER A 64 0.53 6.27 1.89
N ARG A 65 -0.31 6.16 0.85
CA ARG A 65 -0.61 7.31 -0.03
C ARG A 65 -1.38 8.41 0.70
N LEU A 66 -2.33 8.04 1.55
CA LEU A 66 -3.09 9.00 2.38
C LEU A 66 -2.17 9.70 3.39
N TRP A 67 -1.26 8.95 4.01
CA TRP A 67 -0.24 9.51 4.89
C TRP A 67 0.67 10.50 4.18
N TRP A 68 1.03 10.26 2.92
CA TRP A 68 1.82 11.20 2.16
C TRP A 68 1.06 12.53 1.93
N PHE A 69 -0.24 12.48 1.62
CA PHE A 69 -1.02 13.72 1.56
C PHE A 69 -1.11 14.44 2.91
N ALA A 70 -1.24 13.70 4.01
CA ALA A 70 -1.27 14.27 5.35
C ALA A 70 0.04 15.01 5.71
N VAL A 71 1.20 14.45 5.33
CA VAL A 71 2.50 15.10 5.55
C VAL A 71 2.66 16.35 4.68
N ILE A 72 2.22 16.33 3.42
CA ILE A 72 2.26 17.55 2.57
C ILE A 72 1.36 18.64 3.15
N ALA A 73 0.16 18.27 3.62
CA ALA A 73 -0.79 19.20 4.22
C ALA A 73 -0.24 19.85 5.50
N SER A 74 0.42 19.07 6.38
CA SER A 74 0.99 19.62 7.62
C SER A 74 2.13 20.60 7.33
N VAL A 75 2.98 20.32 6.35
CA VAL A 75 4.04 21.24 5.90
C VAL A 75 3.45 22.52 5.31
N SER A 76 2.43 22.40 4.46
CA SER A 76 1.75 23.57 3.88
C SER A 76 1.09 24.47 4.95
N SER A 77 0.49 23.85 5.98
CA SER A 77 -0.09 24.59 7.10
C SER A 77 0.97 25.34 7.91
N ALA A 78 2.14 24.73 8.15
CA ALA A 78 3.23 25.37 8.86
C ALA A 78 3.79 26.58 8.10
N ILE A 79 3.95 26.46 6.78
CA ILE A 79 4.39 27.55 5.90
C ILE A 79 3.37 28.69 5.91
N SER A 80 2.07 28.38 5.84
CA SER A 80 1.00 29.39 5.86
C SER A 80 0.97 30.16 7.19
N ALA A 81 1.19 29.45 8.31
CA ALA A 81 1.28 30.08 9.63
C ALA A 81 2.49 31.02 9.75
N LEU A 82 3.66 30.60 9.24
CA LEU A 82 4.86 31.45 9.19
C LEU A 82 4.67 32.68 8.30
N ALA A 83 4.05 32.52 7.12
CA ALA A 83 3.76 33.62 6.22
C ALA A 83 2.80 34.64 6.85
N ALA A 84 1.76 34.17 7.55
CA ALA A 84 0.84 35.03 8.28
C ALA A 84 1.55 35.81 9.39
N TRP A 85 2.46 35.19 10.12
CA TRP A 85 3.25 35.88 11.15
C TRP A 85 4.16 36.95 10.56
N CYS A 86 4.87 36.65 9.47
CA CYS A 86 5.70 37.63 8.78
C CYS A 86 4.89 38.83 8.26
N ALA A 87 3.69 38.57 7.72
CA ALA A 87 2.78 39.62 7.27
C ALA A 87 2.35 40.55 8.42
N VAL A 88 1.99 39.98 9.58
CA VAL A 88 1.60 40.77 10.76
C VAL A 88 2.77 41.64 11.27
N ILE A 89 3.99 41.10 11.30
CA ILE A 89 5.17 41.83 11.76
C ILE A 89 5.51 42.99 10.79
N LEU A 90 5.49 42.73 9.48
CA LEU A 90 5.76 43.76 8.46
C LEU A 90 4.68 44.84 8.43
N LEU A 91 3.41 44.46 8.58
CA LEU A 91 2.29 45.40 8.64
C LEU A 91 2.37 46.29 9.89
N ARG A 92 2.81 45.74 11.04
CA ARG A 92 2.97 46.48 12.29
C ARG A 92 4.18 47.43 12.29
N VAL A 93 5.19 47.19 11.47
CA VAL A 93 6.37 48.06 11.32
C VAL A 93 6.13 49.24 10.39
N SER A 94 5.14 49.14 9.49
CA SER A 94 4.85 50.17 8.48
C SER A 94 3.85 51.24 8.95
N HIS A 95 3.49 51.27 10.23
CA HIS A 95 2.53 52.19 10.84
C HIS A 95 3.11 52.83 12.11
#